data_AF-A0A511J2U7-F1
#
_entry.id   AF-A0A511J2U7-F1
#
_cell.length_a   1.000
_cell.length_b   1.000
_cell.length_c   1.000
_cell.angle_alpha   90.00
_cell.angle_beta   90.00
_cell.angle_gamma   90.00
#
_symmetry.space_group_name_H-M   'P 1'
#
loop_
_entity.id
_entity.type
_entity.pdbx_description
1 polymer ?
#
loop_
_entity_poly.entity_id
_entity_poly.type
_entity_poly.pdbx_seq_one_letter_code
_entity_poly.pdbx_strand_id
1 'polypeptide(L)'
;MEFNIELLFSIFVFFSIIVCIWSVWINKMKKHLKIEKEKLLKKQYPDLTNTDKRYRETCIREYYKHYFIKFPRLYNTILIMIIILQGIMIGCYFSDNFSGIFLALAIYIFLSLLLQFLTPSIEKQQDFWTKYLEQYPDNPLKIILYPMEKSKRIAKQLKLRAVFGFLLVIYTLFVAWVLFYQGYIPPF
;
A
#
# COMPACT_ATOMS: atom_id res chain seq x y z
N MET A 1 -34.21 1.17 15.26
CA MET A 1 -34.07 0.52 13.93
C MET A 1 -33.12 -0.64 14.14
N GLU A 2 -33.60 -1.87 14.06
CA GLU A 2 -32.73 -3.05 14.13
C GLU A 2 -32.09 -3.27 12.77
N PHE A 3 -30.76 -3.30 12.73
CA PHE A 3 -30.00 -3.63 11.54
C PHE A 3 -29.78 -5.14 11.47
N ASN A 4 -29.89 -5.71 10.27
CA ASN A 4 -29.57 -7.11 10.02
C ASN A 4 -28.05 -7.27 9.94
N ILE A 5 -27.46 -7.84 11.00
CA ILE A 5 -26.02 -8.01 11.15
C ILE A 5 -25.44 -8.95 10.09
N GLU A 6 -26.13 -10.06 9.78
CA GLU A 6 -25.69 -11.01 8.76
C GLU A 6 -25.57 -10.36 7.38
N LEU A 7 -26.52 -9.48 7.04
CA LEU A 7 -26.49 -8.70 5.81
C LEU A 7 -25.31 -7.71 5.81
N LEU A 8 -25.06 -7.01 6.92
CA LEU A 8 -23.92 -6.08 7.05
C LEU A 8 -22.57 -6.79 6.89
N PHE A 9 -22.43 -7.99 7.46
CA PHE A 9 -21.23 -8.83 7.29
C PHE A 9 -21.10 -9.35 5.86
N SER A 10 -22.20 -9.78 5.25
CA SER A 10 -22.19 -10.26 3.86
C SER A 10 -21.72 -9.18 2.89
N ILE A 11 -22.19 -7.94 3.09
CA ILE A 11 -21.75 -6.77 2.33
C ILE A 11 -20.25 -6.50 2.55
N PHE A 12 -19.78 -6.56 3.80
CA PHE A 12 -18.35 -6.38 4.13
C PHE A 12 -17.46 -7.38 3.39
N VAL A 13 -17.82 -8.66 3.44
CA VAL A 13 -17.06 -9.75 2.82
C VAL A 13 -17.04 -9.56 1.30
N PHE A 14 -18.18 -9.23 0.69
CA PHE A 14 -18.28 -8.96 -0.74
C PHE A 14 -17.36 -7.83 -1.20
N PHE A 15 -17.39 -6.67 -0.54
CA PHE A 15 -16.50 -5.56 -0.86
C PHE A 15 -15.02 -5.89 -0.64
N SER A 16 -14.71 -6.63 0.43
CA SER A 16 -13.34 -7.08 0.72
C SER A 16 -12.79 -7.98 -0.38
N ILE A 17 -13.60 -8.92 -0.91
CA ILE A 17 -13.23 -9.78 -2.03
C ILE A 17 -12.94 -8.94 -3.28
N ILE A 18 -13.77 -7.94 -3.60
CA ILE A 18 -13.55 -7.05 -4.75
C ILE A 18 -12.20 -6.31 -4.63
N VAL A 19 -11.91 -5.73 -3.46
CA VAL A 19 -10.65 -5.02 -3.19
C VAL A 19 -9.44 -5.97 -3.30
N CYS A 20 -9.58 -7.21 -2.85
CA CYS A 20 -8.56 -8.25 -2.98
C CYS A 20 -8.28 -8.59 -4.45
N ILE A 21 -9.32 -8.89 -5.25
CA ILE A 21 -9.18 -9.19 -6.68
C ILE A 21 -8.51 -8.02 -7.41
N TRP A 22 -8.94 -6.79 -7.11
CA TRP A 22 -8.36 -5.60 -7.71
C TRP A 22 -6.90 -5.39 -7.31
N SER A 23 -6.54 -5.69 -6.07
CA SER A 23 -5.16 -5.64 -5.60
C SER A 23 -4.25 -6.64 -6.32
N VAL A 24 -4.74 -7.86 -6.55
CA VAL A 24 -4.04 -8.88 -7.35
C VAL A 24 -3.81 -8.36 -8.78
N TRP A 25 -4.83 -7.76 -9.39
CA TRP A 25 -4.73 -7.20 -10.74
C TRP A 25 -3.69 -6.06 -10.84
N ILE A 26 -3.70 -5.13 -9.88
CA ILE A 26 -2.68 -4.05 -9.78
C ILE A 26 -1.27 -4.63 -9.62
N ASN A 27 -1.10 -5.65 -8.79
CA ASN A 27 0.20 -6.30 -8.60
C ASN A 27 0.69 -7.00 -9.88
N LYS A 28 -0.21 -7.63 -10.64
CA LYS A 28 0.11 -8.21 -11.94
C LYS A 28 0.60 -7.15 -12.92
N MET A 29 -0.06 -6.00 -13.01
CA MET A 29 0.40 -4.86 -13.84
C MET A 29 1.80 -4.38 -13.44
N LYS A 30 2.06 -4.20 -12.14
CA LYS A 30 3.38 -3.80 -11.63
C LYS A 30 4.46 -4.82 -12.00
N LYS A 31 4.16 -6.12 -11.89
CA LYS A 31 5.09 -7.19 -12.25
C LYS A 31 5.42 -7.17 -13.75
N HIS A 32 4.42 -7.01 -14.61
CA HIS A 32 4.64 -6.87 -16.05
C HIS A 32 5.54 -5.68 -16.38
N LEU A 33 5.31 -4.51 -15.76
CA LEU A 33 6.18 -3.35 -15.95
C LEU A 33 7.62 -3.59 -15.50
N LYS A 34 7.80 -4.30 -14.38
CA LYS A 34 9.15 -4.66 -13.90
C LYS A 34 9.88 -5.52 -14.93
N ILE A 35 9.19 -6.52 -15.48
CA ILE A 35 9.74 -7.42 -16.51
C ILE A 35 10.09 -6.62 -17.79
N GLU A 36 9.20 -5.73 -18.25
CA GLU A 36 9.49 -4.88 -19.41
C GLU A 36 10.72 -4.00 -19.19
N LYS A 37 10.83 -3.39 -18.00
CA LYS A 37 11.98 -2.56 -17.64
C LYS A 37 13.29 -3.35 -17.60
N GLU A 38 13.26 -4.58 -17.07
CA GLU A 38 14.42 -5.47 -17.08
C GLU A 38 14.81 -5.88 -18.50
N LYS A 39 13.84 -6.11 -19.39
CA LYS A 39 14.11 -6.38 -20.81
C LYS A 39 14.76 -5.17 -21.49
N LEU A 40 14.27 -3.96 -21.25
CA LEU A 40 14.86 -2.73 -21.78
C LEU A 40 16.27 -2.50 -21.24
N LEU A 41 16.50 -2.77 -19.95
CA LEU A 41 17.82 -2.67 -19.33
C LEU A 41 18.83 -3.58 -20.00
N LYS A 42 18.46 -4.84 -20.24
CA LYS A 42 19.32 -5.80 -20.94
C LYS A 42 19.60 -5.39 -22.39
N LYS A 43 18.64 -4.72 -23.05
CA LYS A 43 18.82 -4.22 -24.43
C LYS A 43 19.77 -3.02 -24.49
N GLN A 44 19.64 -2.07 -23.57
CA GLN A 44 20.47 -0.84 -23.56
C GLN A 44 21.86 -1.05 -22.95
N TYR A 45 22.00 -2.01 -22.03
CA TYR A 45 23.24 -2.27 -21.31
C TYR A 45 23.48 -3.78 -21.21
N PRO A 46 23.83 -4.44 -22.32
CA PRO A 46 24.01 -5.90 -22.37
C PRO A 46 25.15 -6.39 -21.45
N ASP A 47 26.17 -5.56 -21.24
CA ASP A 47 27.39 -5.91 -20.49
C ASP A 47 27.20 -5.88 -18.96
N LEU A 48 26.00 -5.56 -18.48
CA LEU A 48 25.70 -5.53 -17.04
C LEU A 48 25.78 -6.93 -16.42
N THR A 49 26.84 -7.15 -15.63
CA THR A 49 26.96 -8.34 -14.79
C THR A 49 25.90 -8.34 -13.68
N ASN A 50 25.71 -9.48 -13.02
CA ASN A 50 24.74 -9.58 -11.91
C ASN A 50 25.18 -8.79 -10.67
N THR A 51 26.49 -8.66 -10.45
CA THR A 51 27.07 -7.81 -9.40
C THR A 51 26.77 -6.34 -9.66
N ASP A 52 26.94 -5.88 -10.90
CA ASP A 52 26.63 -4.48 -11.28
C ASP A 52 25.15 -4.16 -11.14
N LYS A 53 24.27 -5.12 -11.44
CA LYS A 53 22.82 -4.96 -11.23
C LYS A 53 22.49 -4.74 -9.76
N ARG A 54 23.07 -5.53 -8.85
CA ARG A 54 22.85 -5.38 -7.40
C ARG A 54 23.42 -4.06 -6.88
N TYR A 55 24.61 -3.69 -7.32
CA TYR A 55 25.24 -2.42 -6.96
C TYR A 55 24.37 -1.24 -7.42
N ARG A 56 23.97 -1.23 -8.69
CA ARG A 56 23.04 -0.25 -9.26
C ARG A 56 21.74 -0.14 -8.47
N GLU A 57 21.10 -1.26 -8.15
CA GLU A 57 19.86 -1.25 -7.36
C GLU A 57 20.05 -0.65 -5.97
N THR A 58 21.22 -0.82 -5.39
CA THR A 58 21.59 -0.25 -4.09
C THR A 58 21.80 1.26 -4.23
N CYS A 59 22.59 1.71 -5.21
CA CYS A 59 22.81 3.13 -5.47
C CYS A 59 21.52 3.89 -5.79
N ILE A 60 20.66 3.34 -6.66
CA ILE A 60 19.34 3.91 -6.97
C ILE A 60 18.50 4.06 -5.70
N ARG A 61 18.52 3.03 -4.83
CA ARG A 61 17.74 3.03 -3.59
C ARG A 61 18.25 4.06 -2.59
N GLU A 62 19.56 4.16 -2.40
CA GLU A 62 20.15 5.13 -1.48
C GLU A 62 19.98 6.56 -2.00
N TYR A 63 20.19 6.80 -3.29
CA TYR A 63 19.89 8.08 -3.94
C TYR A 63 18.42 8.45 -3.68
N TYR A 64 17.50 7.54 -3.98
CA TYR A 64 16.08 7.78 -3.80
C TYR A 64 15.67 8.02 -2.33
N LYS A 65 16.25 7.29 -1.37
CA LYS A 65 16.01 7.52 0.07
C LYS A 65 16.45 8.92 0.49
N HIS A 66 17.64 9.36 0.07
CA HIS A 66 18.18 10.67 0.41
C HIS A 66 17.21 11.81 0.05
N TYR A 67 16.54 11.72 -1.10
CA TYR A 67 15.62 12.76 -1.57
C TYR A 67 14.16 12.60 -1.10
N PHE A 68 13.66 11.39 -0.85
CA PHE A 68 12.23 11.17 -0.57
C PHE A 68 11.89 10.57 0.78
N ILE A 69 12.81 9.83 1.42
CA ILE A 69 12.49 8.99 2.58
C ILE A 69 13.50 9.29 3.68
N LYS A 70 13.17 10.22 4.58
CA LYS A 70 13.87 10.41 5.86
C LYS A 70 13.49 9.38 6.93
N PHE A 71 12.41 8.61 6.74
CA PHE A 71 11.91 7.64 7.73
C PHE A 71 11.93 6.20 7.23
N PRO A 72 12.55 5.24 7.95
CA PRO A 72 12.71 3.88 7.48
C PRO A 72 11.36 3.12 7.47
N ARG A 73 11.00 2.57 6.30
CA ARG A 73 9.82 1.69 6.13
C ARG A 73 9.73 0.57 7.17
N LEU A 74 10.88 0.06 7.65
CA LEU A 74 10.96 -1.00 8.65
C LEU A 74 10.34 -0.57 9.99
N TYR A 75 10.58 0.67 10.43
CA TYR A 75 10.05 1.20 11.69
C TYR A 75 8.53 1.27 11.65
N ASN A 76 7.96 1.73 10.53
CA ASN A 76 6.50 1.77 10.38
C ASN A 76 5.87 0.38 10.28
N THR A 77 6.52 -0.59 9.62
CA THR A 77 6.04 -1.98 9.59
C THR A 77 6.04 -2.59 10.98
N ILE A 78 7.09 -2.35 11.78
CA ILE A 78 7.19 -2.83 13.16
C ILE A 78 6.12 -2.15 14.04
N LEU A 79 5.93 -0.84 13.91
CA LEU A 79 4.90 -0.09 14.65
C LEU A 79 3.49 -0.62 14.34
N ILE A 80 3.21 -0.93 13.06
CA ILE A 80 1.94 -1.53 12.63
C ILE A 80 1.75 -2.92 13.22
N MET A 81 2.80 -3.76 13.23
CA MET A 81 2.72 -5.09 13.87
C MET A 81 2.44 -4.99 15.37
N ILE A 82 3.05 -4.03 16.07
CA ILE A 82 2.81 -3.80 17.50
C ILE A 82 1.36 -3.37 17.74
N ILE A 83 0.80 -2.50 16.87
CA ILE A 83 -0.60 -2.05 16.97
C ILE A 83 -1.58 -3.20 16.70
N ILE A 84 -1.28 -4.09 15.73
CA ILE A 84 -2.08 -5.31 15.50
C ILE A 84 -2.05 -6.21 16.73
N LEU A 85 -0.86 -6.45 17.28
CA LEU A 85 -0.70 -7.31 18.46
C LEU A 85 -1.46 -6.73 19.66
N GLN A 86 -1.38 -5.41 19.87
CA GLN A 86 -2.15 -4.70 20.89
C GLN A 86 -3.66 -4.78 20.64
N GLY A 87 -4.12 -4.63 19.40
CA GLY A 87 -5.54 -4.76 19.06
C GLY A 87 -6.09 -6.18 19.28
N ILE A 88 -5.30 -7.22 18.98
CA ILE A 88 -5.63 -8.62 19.29
C ILE A 88 -5.63 -8.83 20.80
N MET A 89 -4.61 -8.36 21.52
CA MET A 89 -4.50 -8.50 22.97
C MET A 89 -5.64 -7.78 23.70
N ILE A 90 -5.99 -6.55 23.30
CA ILE A 90 -7.13 -5.80 23.83
C ILE A 90 -8.44 -6.50 23.49
N GLY A 91 -8.60 -7.02 22.27
CA GLY A 91 -9.76 -7.80 21.87
C GLY A 91 -9.93 -9.10 22.66
N CYS A 92 -8.84 -9.79 22.97
CA CYS A 92 -8.84 -11.01 23.78
C CYS A 92 -9.00 -10.73 25.29
N TYR A 93 -8.58 -9.56 25.77
CA TYR A 93 -8.60 -9.22 27.21
C TYR A 93 -9.90 -8.53 27.66
N PHE A 94 -10.52 -7.71 26.79
CA PHE A 94 -11.68 -6.88 27.17
C PHE A 94 -13.00 -7.30 26.50
N SER A 95 -13.03 -8.28 25.60
CA SER A 95 -14.23 -8.55 24.80
C SER A 95 -14.43 -10.04 24.53
N ASP A 96 -15.49 -10.62 25.09
CA ASP A 96 -16.09 -11.87 24.60
C ASP A 96 -16.75 -11.70 23.21
N ASN A 97 -16.80 -10.46 22.68
CA ASN A 97 -17.69 -10.06 21.60
C ASN A 97 -16.98 -9.58 20.32
N PHE A 98 -15.73 -10.00 20.07
CA PHE A 98 -14.97 -9.73 18.83
C PHE A 98 -14.77 -8.24 18.46
N SER A 99 -15.17 -7.28 19.31
CA SER A 99 -15.18 -5.83 18.99
C SER A 99 -13.77 -5.27 18.82
N GLY A 100 -12.82 -5.74 19.63
CA GLY A 100 -11.41 -5.36 19.53
C GLY A 100 -10.79 -5.75 18.18
N ILE A 101 -11.28 -6.81 17.54
CA ILE A 101 -10.81 -7.24 16.21
C ILE A 101 -11.24 -6.22 15.15
N PHE A 102 -12.47 -5.70 15.19
CA PHE A 102 -12.92 -4.66 14.25
C PHE A 102 -12.14 -3.36 14.41
N LEU A 103 -11.89 -2.95 15.66
CA LEU A 103 -11.08 -1.77 15.95
C LEU A 103 -9.64 -1.94 15.45
N ALA A 104 -9.02 -3.09 15.72
CA ALA A 104 -7.68 -3.41 15.25
C ALA A 104 -7.59 -3.40 13.71
N LEU A 105 -8.60 -3.96 13.04
CA LEU A 105 -8.68 -4.02 11.58
C LEU A 105 -8.87 -2.62 10.96
N ALA A 106 -9.72 -1.77 11.57
CA ALA A 106 -9.89 -0.38 11.14
C ALA A 106 -8.59 0.43 11.27
N ILE A 107 -7.90 0.30 12.41
CA ILE A 107 -6.60 0.94 12.63
C ILE A 107 -5.56 0.44 11.62
N TYR A 108 -5.50 -0.87 11.36
CA TYR A 108 -4.58 -1.45 10.38
C TYR A 108 -4.79 -0.88 8.97
N ILE A 109 -6.04 -0.83 8.50
CA ILE A 109 -6.36 -0.31 7.17
C ILE A 109 -6.02 1.19 7.10
N PHE A 110 -6.35 1.96 8.15
CA PHE A 110 -6.02 3.38 8.22
C PHE A 110 -4.50 3.63 8.14
N LEU A 111 -3.69 2.92 8.92
CA LEU A 111 -2.23 3.05 8.89
C LEU A 111 -1.65 2.61 7.54
N SER A 112 -2.21 1.56 6.93
CA SER A 112 -1.83 1.10 5.59
C SER A 112 -2.14 2.12 4.50
N LEU A 113 -3.21 2.91 4.66
CA LEU A 113 -3.51 4.05 3.79
C LEU A 113 -2.55 5.22 4.04
N LEU A 114 -2.28 5.55 5.31
CA LEU A 114 -1.36 6.62 5.68
C LEU A 114 0.05 6.38 5.10
N LEU A 115 0.53 5.14 5.13
CA LEU A 115 1.78 4.74 4.46
C LEU A 115 1.78 4.98 2.94
N GLN A 116 0.64 4.80 2.28
CA GLN A 116 0.52 5.08 0.85
C GLN A 116 0.60 6.57 0.56
N PHE A 117 0.07 7.42 1.44
CA PHE A 117 0.18 8.88 1.32
C PHE A 117 1.58 9.40 1.63
N LEU A 118 2.30 8.78 2.57
CA LEU A 118 3.69 9.13 2.89
C LEU A 118 4.68 8.68 1.79
N THR A 119 4.31 7.73 0.94
CA THR A 119 5.15 7.32 -0.18
C THR A 119 4.92 8.30 -1.34
N PRO A 120 5.98 8.85 -1.96
CA PRO A 120 5.81 9.74 -3.11
C PRO A 120 5.04 9.03 -4.22
N SER A 121 4.06 9.73 -4.79
CA SER A 121 3.23 9.24 -5.89
C SER A 121 4.09 8.84 -7.08
N ILE A 122 3.62 7.88 -7.89
CA ILE A 122 4.30 7.46 -9.13
C ILE A 122 4.63 8.65 -10.04
N GLU A 123 3.74 9.65 -10.13
CA GLU A 123 3.95 10.88 -10.90
C GLU A 123 5.20 11.64 -10.41
N LYS A 124 5.25 11.98 -9.11
CA LYS A 124 6.43 12.58 -8.47
C LYS A 124 7.72 11.76 -8.64
N GLN A 125 7.63 10.43 -8.60
CA GLN A 125 8.79 9.56 -8.83
C GLN A 125 9.30 9.68 -10.27
N GLN A 126 8.38 9.75 -11.23
CA GLN A 126 8.71 9.88 -12.63
C GLN A 126 9.35 11.24 -12.92
N ASP A 127 8.76 12.32 -12.43
CA ASP A 127 9.31 13.68 -12.60
C ASP A 127 10.70 13.81 -11.99
N PHE A 128 10.94 13.19 -10.82
CA PHE A 128 12.24 13.17 -10.19
C PHE A 128 13.30 12.47 -11.05
N TRP A 129 12.98 11.30 -11.58
CA TRP A 129 13.94 10.58 -12.43
C TRP A 129 14.12 11.25 -13.79
N THR A 130 13.11 11.93 -14.32
CA THR A 130 13.24 12.77 -15.51
C THR A 130 14.23 13.91 -15.26
N LYS A 131 14.08 14.66 -14.16
CA LYS A 131 15.03 15.73 -13.79
C LYS A 131 16.45 15.20 -13.56
N TYR A 132 16.59 14.01 -12.96
CA TYR A 132 17.89 13.36 -12.81
C TYR A 132 18.54 13.07 -14.17
N LEU A 133 17.79 12.58 -15.16
CA LEU A 133 18.33 12.29 -16.49
C LEU A 133 18.67 13.56 -17.28
N GLU A 134 17.94 14.66 -17.05
CA GLU A 134 18.28 15.98 -17.59
C GLU A 134 19.58 16.52 -16.99
N GLN A 135 19.78 16.33 -15.68
CA GLN A 135 20.98 16.78 -14.98
C GLN A 135 22.22 15.90 -15.29
N TYR A 136 22.02 14.60 -15.51
CA TYR A 136 23.09 13.63 -15.75
C TYR A 136 22.83 12.87 -17.07
N PRO A 137 23.16 13.47 -18.23
CA PRO A 137 22.88 12.87 -19.54
C PRO A 137 23.61 11.53 -19.76
N ASP A 138 24.79 11.35 -19.15
CA ASP A 138 25.55 10.08 -19.19
C ASP A 138 24.86 8.95 -18.41
N ASN A 139 23.86 9.27 -17.59
CA ASN A 139 23.04 8.34 -16.82
C ASN A 139 23.87 7.26 -16.07
N PRO A 140 24.73 7.65 -15.12
CA PRO A 140 25.63 6.71 -14.43
C PRO A 140 24.87 5.60 -13.68
N LEU A 141 23.67 5.90 -13.18
CA LEU A 141 22.79 4.93 -12.52
C LEU A 141 22.01 4.02 -13.51
N LYS A 142 22.16 4.21 -14.83
CA LYS A 142 21.48 3.43 -15.89
C LYS A 142 19.97 3.34 -15.62
N ILE A 143 19.36 4.49 -15.33
CA ILE A 143 17.95 4.60 -15.00
C ILE A 143 17.12 4.50 -16.27
N ILE A 144 16.05 3.73 -16.18
CA ILE A 144 15.07 3.55 -17.24
C ILE A 144 13.71 3.99 -16.70
N LEU A 145 13.11 4.96 -17.37
CA LEU A 145 11.80 5.49 -17.01
C LEU A 145 10.68 4.54 -17.43
N TYR A 146 9.55 4.60 -16.71
CA TYR A 146 8.34 3.91 -17.15
C TYR A 146 7.71 4.67 -18.33
N PRO A 147 7.08 3.96 -19.28
CA PRO A 147 6.20 4.60 -20.25
C PRO A 147 5.16 5.44 -19.51
N MET A 148 5.10 6.74 -19.81
CA MET A 148 4.29 7.72 -19.08
C MET A 148 2.81 7.31 -19.01
N GLU A 149 2.28 6.75 -20.09
CA GLU A 149 0.89 6.27 -20.16
C GLU A 149 0.62 5.11 -19.19
N LYS A 150 1.49 4.08 -19.18
CA LYS A 150 1.34 2.93 -18.27
C LYS A 150 1.50 3.35 -16.81
N SER A 151 2.42 4.27 -16.55
CA SER A 151 2.67 4.86 -15.24
C SER A 151 1.45 5.61 -14.70
N LYS A 152 0.86 6.50 -15.51
CA LYS A 152 -0.39 7.21 -15.19
C LYS A 152 -1.55 6.24 -14.94
N ARG A 153 -1.68 5.17 -15.74
CA ARG A 153 -2.71 4.15 -15.54
C ARG A 153 -2.60 3.50 -14.18
N ILE A 154 -1.40 3.08 -13.76
CA ILE A 154 -1.19 2.48 -12.43
C ILE A 154 -1.42 3.51 -11.32
N ALA A 155 -0.97 4.76 -11.50
CA ALA A 155 -1.19 5.82 -10.53
C ALA A 155 -2.69 6.04 -10.26
N LYS A 156 -3.51 6.09 -11.32
CA LYS A 156 -4.98 6.20 -11.20
C LYS A 156 -5.58 5.03 -10.44
N GLN A 157 -5.16 3.80 -10.73
CA GLN A 157 -5.65 2.59 -10.07
C GLN A 157 -5.26 2.53 -8.59
N LEU A 158 -4.06 3.02 -8.23
CA LEU A 158 -3.64 3.13 -6.84
C LEU A 158 -4.43 4.21 -6.08
N LYS A 159 -4.69 5.36 -6.71
CA LYS A 159 -5.55 6.42 -6.14
C LYS A 159 -6.96 5.88 -5.88
N LEU A 160 -7.56 5.19 -6.85
CA LEU A 160 -8.86 4.54 -6.68
C LEU A 160 -8.85 3.52 -5.54
N ARG A 161 -7.86 2.62 -5.50
CA ARG A 161 -7.72 1.64 -4.40
C ARG A 161 -7.63 2.31 -3.03
N ALA A 162 -6.93 3.44 -2.92
CA ALA A 162 -6.84 4.18 -1.66
C ALA A 162 -8.21 4.74 -1.24
N VAL A 163 -9.01 5.26 -2.18
CA VAL A 163 -10.39 5.71 -1.92
C VAL A 163 -11.26 4.54 -1.45
N PHE A 164 -11.23 3.41 -2.14
CA PHE A 164 -11.99 2.22 -1.73
C PHE A 164 -11.54 1.69 -0.37
N GLY A 165 -10.24 1.71 -0.08
CA GLY A 165 -9.72 1.36 1.23
C GLY A 165 -10.24 2.30 2.33
N PHE A 166 -10.29 3.60 2.06
CA PHE A 166 -10.83 4.58 3.01
C PHE A 166 -12.33 4.38 3.26
N LEU A 167 -13.12 4.10 2.21
CA LEU A 167 -14.53 3.74 2.36
C LEU A 167 -14.71 2.46 3.20
N LEU A 168 -13.82 1.48 3.05
CA LEU A 168 -13.85 0.25 3.84
C LEU A 168 -13.52 0.49 5.31
N VAL A 169 -12.65 1.47 5.63
CA VAL A 169 -12.42 1.93 7.02
C VAL A 169 -13.70 2.52 7.60
N ILE A 170 -14.33 3.46 6.89
CA ILE A 170 -15.58 4.09 7.35
C ILE A 170 -16.66 3.04 7.58
N TYR A 171 -16.80 2.09 6.65
CA TYR A 171 -17.76 1.01 6.76
C TYR A 171 -17.47 0.10 7.97
N THR A 172 -16.21 -0.27 8.20
CA THR A 172 -15.81 -1.07 9.37
C THR A 172 -16.15 -0.35 10.68
N LEU A 173 -15.89 0.96 10.75
CA LEU A 173 -16.25 1.78 11.92
C LEU A 173 -17.76 1.89 12.10
N PHE A 174 -18.52 2.02 11.01
CA PHE A 174 -19.98 2.02 11.05
C PHE A 174 -20.53 0.69 11.57
N VAL A 175 -20.03 -0.44 11.09
CA VAL A 175 -20.44 -1.77 11.59
C VAL A 175 -20.10 -1.93 13.07
N ALA A 176 -18.90 -1.51 13.49
CA ALA A 176 -18.53 -1.54 14.91
C ALA A 176 -19.47 -0.68 15.78
N TRP A 177 -19.87 0.50 15.28
CA TRP A 177 -20.83 1.36 15.97
C TRP A 177 -22.24 0.74 16.04
N VAL A 178 -22.72 0.10 14.97
CA VAL A 178 -24.01 -0.62 14.97
C VAL A 178 -24.01 -1.76 15.98
N LEU A 179 -22.94 -2.56 16.02
CA LEU A 179 -22.79 -3.65 16.98
C LEU A 179 -22.80 -3.14 18.43
N PHE A 180 -22.18 -1.98 18.68
CA PHE A 180 -22.24 -1.32 19.98
C PHE A 180 -23.65 -0.84 20.33
N TYR A 181 -24.31 -0.15 19.40
CA TYR A 181 -25.67 0.36 19.63
C TYR A 181 -26.70 -0.74 19.87
N GLN A 182 -26.58 -1.88 19.19
CA GLN A 182 -27.48 -3.03 19.35
C GLN A 182 -27.14 -3.90 20.58
N GLY A 183 -26.19 -3.49 21.42
CA GLY A 183 -25.85 -4.20 22.66
C GLY A 183 -25.03 -5.48 22.46
N TYR A 184 -24.56 -5.76 21.24
CA TYR A 184 -23.59 -6.83 20.98
C TYR A 184 -22.20 -6.49 21.52
N ILE A 185 -21.93 -5.21 21.82
CA ILE A 185 -20.73 -4.76 22.52
C ILE A 185 -21.20 -4.03 23.78
N PRO A 186 -20.83 -4.47 24.99
CA PRO A 186 -21.29 -3.83 26.22
C PRO A 186 -20.82 -2.36 26.27
N PRO A 187 -21.65 -1.43 26.79
CA PRO A 187 -21.15 -0.13 27.22
C PRO A 187 -20.20 -0.38 28.39
N PHE A 188 -19.00 0.20 28.30
CA PHE A 188 -17.94 0.09 29.30
C PHE A 188 -18.45 0.34 30.73
#